data_AF-A0A0H5SJ55-F1
#
_entry.id   AF-A0A0H5SJ55-F1
#
_cell.length_a   1.000
_cell.length_b   1.000
_cell.length_c   1.000
_cell.angle_alpha   90.00
_cell.angle_beta   90.00
_cell.angle_gamma   90.00
#
_symmetry.space_group_name_H-M   'P 1'
#
loop_
_entity.id
_entity.type
_entity.pdbx_description
1 polymer ?
#
loop_
_entity_poly.entity_id
_entity_poly.type
_entity_poly.pdbx_seq_one_letter_code
_entity_poly.pdbx_strand_id
1 'polypeptide(L)'
;MICHTCGRVIKNEEANFCEYCGVSFRGENAFDINSSPVAPVTETVIVNPKDKPVSFLNWFGSQLLMFVPYVGLIMLFIWAFGNNTPVSKKNWARAMLVIMLISVILLLAIKRSLGYEEIINNFFGDMTEYNNSIY
;
A
#
# COMPACT_ATOMS: atom_id res chain seq x y z
N MET A 1 32.75 7.56 35.71
CA MET A 1 33.93 7.36 34.81
C MET A 1 34.05 8.50 33.79
N ILE A 2 35.21 8.73 33.17
CA ILE A 2 35.41 9.79 32.15
C ILE A 2 35.47 9.15 30.76
N CYS A 3 34.78 9.72 29.78
CA CYS A 3 34.81 9.22 28.41
C CYS A 3 36.13 9.57 27.70
N HIS A 4 36.82 8.57 27.14
CA HIS A 4 38.09 8.73 26.44
C HIS A 4 37.98 9.49 25.10
N THR A 5 36.80 9.49 24.47
CA THR A 5 36.58 10.16 23.17
C THR A 5 36.14 11.61 23.35
N CYS A 6 35.22 11.91 24.28
CA CYS A 6 34.66 13.26 24.44
C CYS A 6 35.07 13.99 25.71
N GLY A 7 35.80 13.34 26.63
CA GLY A 7 36.33 13.94 27.86
C GLY A 7 35.31 14.28 28.95
N ARG A 8 34.00 14.05 28.72
CA ARG A 8 32.96 14.29 29.73
C ARG A 8 32.93 13.23 30.83
N VAL A 9 32.57 13.66 32.03
CA VAL A 9 32.30 12.80 33.19
C VAL A 9 30.92 12.15 33.04
N ILE A 10 30.89 10.83 33.12
CA ILE A 10 29.69 9.99 33.07
C ILE A 10 29.29 9.64 34.50
N LYS A 11 28.03 9.97 34.85
CA LYS A 11 27.45 9.72 36.18
C LYS A 11 27.12 8.25 36.42
N ASN A 12 26.79 7.51 35.36
CA ASN A 12 26.49 6.09 35.44
C ASN A 12 27.76 5.26 35.21
N GLU A 13 28.20 4.55 36.24
CA GLU A 13 29.42 3.73 36.20
C GLU A 13 29.21 2.39 35.48
N GLU A 14 27.96 1.94 35.30
CA GLU A 14 27.62 0.70 34.59
C GLU A 14 27.20 0.94 33.12
N ALA A 15 27.35 2.18 32.61
CA ALA A 15 26.99 2.50 31.25
C ALA A 15 27.88 1.77 30.23
N ASN A 16 27.29 1.15 29.22
CA ASN A 16 28.02 0.48 28.13
C ASN A 16 28.44 1.45 27.01
N PHE A 17 27.74 2.58 26.89
CA PHE A 17 27.92 3.59 25.85
C PHE A 17 27.87 4.99 26.46
N CYS A 18 28.62 5.91 25.87
CA CYS A 18 28.56 7.32 26.26
C CYS A 18 27.23 7.94 25.82
N GLU A 19 26.44 8.44 26.77
CA GLU A 19 25.15 9.12 26.51
C GLU A 19 25.27 10.34 25.59
N TYR A 20 26.47 10.90 25.45
CA TYR A 20 26.70 12.13 24.70
C TYR A 20 27.29 11.93 23.31
N CYS A 21 28.27 11.04 23.14
CA CYS A 21 28.93 10.82 21.85
C CYS A 21 28.72 9.41 21.28
N GLY A 22 28.07 8.51 22.03
CA GLY A 22 27.73 7.16 21.57
C GLY A 22 28.88 6.15 21.54
N VAL A 23 30.12 6.54 21.87
CA VAL A 23 31.24 5.57 21.90
C VAL A 23 31.02 4.53 22.99
N SER A 24 31.34 3.27 22.71
CA SER A 24 31.29 2.20 23.70
C SER A 24 32.44 2.33 24.71
N PHE A 25 32.19 1.94 25.96
CA PHE A 25 33.23 1.85 26.99
C PHE A 25 33.86 0.46 27.08
N ARG A 26 33.25 -0.54 26.43
CA ARG A 26 33.60 -1.97 26.50
C ARG A 26 34.54 -2.46 25.40
N GLY A 27 35.41 -1.61 24.89
CA GLY A 27 36.38 -2.07 23.90
C GLY A 27 37.57 -1.15 23.83
N GLU A 28 38.76 -1.75 23.93
CA GLU A 28 39.87 -1.36 23.06
C GLU A 28 39.29 -0.95 21.71
N ASN A 29 39.75 0.22 21.25
CA ASN A 29 39.59 0.76 19.90
C ASN A 29 38.64 -0.06 19.03
N ALA A 30 37.42 0.45 18.77
CA ALA A 30 36.47 -0.13 17.82
C ALA A 30 36.97 -0.07 16.34
N PHE A 31 38.28 -0.15 16.17
CA PHE A 31 39.08 -0.24 14.96
C PHE A 31 40.23 -1.26 15.12
N ASP A 32 40.08 -2.29 15.97
CA ASP A 32 40.88 -3.51 15.81
C ASP A 32 40.38 -4.27 14.58
N ILE A 33 41.14 -4.12 13.49
CA ILE A 33 40.96 -4.74 12.16
C ILE A 33 41.23 -6.27 12.19
N ASN A 34 41.13 -6.91 13.36
CA ASN A 34 41.27 -8.36 13.52
C ASN A 34 39.92 -9.10 13.60
N SER A 35 38.79 -8.41 13.37
CA SER A 35 37.67 -9.11 12.75
C SER A 35 38.04 -9.33 11.29
N SER A 36 38.41 -10.57 10.94
CA SER A 36 38.46 -11.03 9.56
C SER A 36 37.26 -10.41 8.84
N PRO A 37 37.43 -9.71 7.69
CA PRO A 37 36.33 -8.98 7.07
C PRO A 37 35.22 -10.00 6.82
N VAL A 38 34.15 -9.92 7.62
CA VAL A 38 32.92 -10.62 7.32
C VAL A 38 32.50 -9.99 6.01
N ALA A 39 32.77 -10.70 4.92
CA ALA A 39 32.35 -10.28 3.60
C ALA A 39 30.88 -9.88 3.74
N PRO A 40 30.46 -8.71 3.21
CA PRO A 40 29.05 -8.38 3.20
C PRO A 40 28.35 -9.59 2.58
N VAL A 41 27.53 -10.29 3.38
CA VAL A 41 26.68 -11.36 2.87
C VAL A 41 25.77 -10.65 1.90
N THR A 42 26.21 -10.65 0.64
CA THR A 42 25.44 -10.18 -0.48
C THR A 42 24.56 -11.37 -0.77
N GLU A 43 23.58 -11.59 0.12
CA GLU A 43 22.46 -12.44 -0.22
C GLU A 43 21.88 -11.78 -1.45
N THR A 44 22.11 -12.40 -2.61
CA THR A 44 21.48 -11.97 -3.85
C THR A 44 20.00 -12.21 -3.62
N VAL A 45 19.32 -11.21 -3.07
CA VAL A 45 17.86 -11.18 -3.02
C VAL A 45 17.47 -11.33 -4.48
N ILE A 46 17.03 -12.54 -4.84
CA ILE A 46 16.45 -12.80 -6.14
C ILE A 46 15.14 -12.01 -6.10
N VAL A 47 15.22 -10.72 -6.42
CA VAL A 47 14.05 -9.84 -6.48
C VAL A 47 13.23 -10.38 -7.63
N ASN A 48 12.19 -11.15 -7.32
CA ASN A 48 11.26 -11.58 -8.33
C ASN A 48 10.77 -10.31 -9.04
N PRO A 49 10.86 -10.20 -10.37
CA PRO A 49 10.44 -8.99 -11.06
C PRO A 49 8.98 -8.60 -10.77
N LYS A 50 8.15 -9.54 -10.28
CA LYS A 50 6.76 -9.29 -9.83
C LYS A 50 6.64 -8.65 -8.45
N ASP A 51 7.70 -8.68 -7.63
CA ASP A 51 7.76 -8.08 -6.29
C ASP A 51 8.23 -6.63 -6.33
N LYS A 52 8.63 -6.14 -7.51
CA LYS A 52 8.94 -4.71 -7.68
C LYS A 52 7.70 -3.87 -7.38
N PRO A 53 7.84 -2.80 -6.59
CA PRO A 53 6.71 -1.92 -6.28
C PRO A 53 6.18 -1.28 -7.57
N VAL A 54 4.86 -1.25 -7.68
CA VAL A 54 4.16 -0.61 -8.80
C VAL A 54 4.24 0.91 -8.60
N SER A 55 4.73 1.63 -9.62
CA SER A 55 4.91 3.08 -9.54
C SER A 55 3.58 3.85 -9.44
N PHE A 56 3.64 5.08 -8.94
CA PHE A 56 2.48 5.96 -8.79
C PHE A 56 1.73 6.16 -10.12
N LEU A 57 2.40 6.54 -11.21
CA LEU A 57 1.75 6.77 -12.50
C LEU A 57 1.06 5.51 -13.03
N ASN A 58 1.62 4.32 -12.75
CA ASN A 58 1.01 3.06 -13.16
C ASN A 58 -0.28 2.78 -12.37
N TRP A 59 -0.30 3.10 -11.07
CA TRP A 59 -1.55 3.05 -10.29
C TRP A 59 -2.55 4.10 -10.74
N PHE A 60 -2.11 5.33 -10.97
CA PHE A 60 -2.95 6.42 -11.45
C PHE A 60 -3.60 6.07 -12.79
N GLY A 61 -2.85 5.55 -13.76
CA GLY A 61 -3.37 5.06 -15.02
C GLY A 61 -4.36 3.91 -14.85
N SER A 62 -4.08 2.97 -13.92
CA SER A 62 -5.05 1.91 -13.57
C SER A 62 -6.36 2.46 -13.01
N GLN A 63 -6.33 3.53 -12.20
CA GLN A 63 -7.56 4.17 -11.70
C GLN A 63 -8.30 4.92 -12.81
N LEU A 64 -7.57 5.63 -13.68
CA LEU A 64 -8.17 6.34 -14.82
C LEU A 64 -8.94 5.39 -15.75
N LEU A 65 -8.39 4.19 -15.96
CA LEU A 65 -9.01 3.17 -16.81
C LEU A 65 -10.33 2.63 -16.23
N MET A 66 -10.53 2.72 -14.91
CA MET A 66 -11.81 2.34 -14.29
C MET A 66 -12.96 3.29 -14.63
N PHE A 67 -12.69 4.53 -15.05
CA PHE A 67 -13.74 5.47 -15.47
C PHE A 67 -14.43 5.04 -16.78
N VAL A 68 -13.82 4.13 -17.55
CA VAL A 68 -14.45 3.51 -18.72
C VAL A 68 -15.05 2.18 -18.29
N PRO A 69 -16.38 2.06 -18.11
CA PRO A 69 -16.99 0.94 -17.38
C PRO A 69 -16.70 -0.43 -17.99
N TYR A 70 -16.86 -0.58 -19.31
CA TYR A 70 -16.63 -1.87 -19.98
C TYR A 70 -15.14 -2.25 -20.04
N VAL A 71 -14.27 -1.28 -20.34
CA VAL A 71 -12.83 -1.52 -20.43
C VAL A 71 -12.23 -1.80 -19.06
N GLY A 72 -12.65 -1.04 -18.03
CA GLY A 72 -12.25 -1.24 -16.65
C GLY A 72 -12.62 -2.62 -16.13
N LEU A 73 -13.83 -3.09 -16.44
CA LEU A 73 -14.27 -4.43 -16.05
C LEU A 73 -13.41 -5.52 -16.71
N ILE A 74 -13.18 -5.45 -18.01
CA ILE A 74 -12.34 -6.43 -18.74
C ILE A 74 -10.92 -6.42 -18.17
N MET A 75 -10.35 -5.25 -17.90
CA MET A 75 -9.00 -5.12 -17.34
C MET A 75 -8.87 -5.72 -15.94
N LEU A 76 -9.92 -5.66 -15.10
CA LEU A 76 -9.92 -6.35 -13.81
C LEU A 76 -9.75 -7.86 -13.98
N PHE A 77 -10.44 -8.49 -14.95
CA PHE A 77 -10.26 -9.91 -15.24
C PHE A 77 -8.84 -10.21 -15.74
N ILE A 78 -8.33 -9.41 -16.69
CA ILE A 78 -6.96 -9.57 -17.22
C ILE A 78 -5.93 -9.48 -16.08
N TRP A 79 -6.06 -8.52 -15.17
CA TRP A 79 -5.13 -8.34 -14.05
C TRP A 79 -5.29 -9.40 -12.97
N ALA A 80 -6.52 -9.80 -12.63
CA ALA A 80 -6.82 -10.79 -11.58
C ALA A 80 -6.35 -12.20 -11.91
N PHE A 81 -6.42 -12.59 -13.19
CA PHE A 81 -6.10 -13.95 -13.65
C PHE A 81 -4.81 -14.03 -14.49
N GLY A 82 -4.28 -12.90 -14.96
CA GLY A 82 -3.05 -12.84 -15.75
C GLY A 82 -1.80 -13.33 -15.00
N ASN A 83 -0.87 -13.92 -15.75
CA ASN A 83 0.40 -14.42 -15.22
C ASN A 83 1.52 -13.36 -15.19
N ASN A 84 1.41 -12.31 -16.02
CA ASN A 84 2.39 -11.23 -16.16
C ASN A 84 2.04 -9.94 -15.40
N THR A 85 1.02 -9.98 -14.53
CA THR A 85 0.62 -8.83 -13.72
C THR A 85 1.44 -8.79 -12.41
N PRO A 86 1.91 -7.61 -11.95
CA PRO A 86 2.54 -7.46 -10.63
C PRO A 86 1.63 -8.00 -9.53
N VAL A 87 2.20 -8.62 -8.49
CA VAL A 87 1.42 -9.32 -7.45
C VAL A 87 0.44 -8.37 -6.75
N SER A 88 0.89 -7.16 -6.42
CA SER A 88 0.06 -6.14 -5.77
C SER A 88 -1.15 -5.74 -6.62
N LYS A 89 -0.97 -5.54 -7.92
CA LYS A 89 -2.05 -5.20 -8.86
C LYS A 89 -3.01 -6.37 -9.08
N LYS A 90 -2.48 -7.60 -9.14
CA LYS A 90 -3.30 -8.83 -9.25
C LYS A 90 -4.19 -9.02 -8.03
N ASN A 91 -3.65 -8.85 -6.83
CA ASN A 91 -4.42 -8.96 -5.59
C ASN A 91 -5.47 -7.85 -5.47
N TRP A 92 -5.12 -6.61 -5.84
CA TRP A 92 -6.06 -5.51 -5.89
C TRP A 92 -7.23 -5.80 -6.85
N ALA A 93 -6.95 -6.30 -8.06
CA ALA A 93 -7.98 -6.64 -9.03
C ALA A 93 -8.92 -7.74 -8.53
N ARG A 94 -8.37 -8.78 -7.87
CA ARG A 94 -9.16 -9.84 -7.22
C ARG A 94 -10.06 -9.27 -6.12
N ALA A 95 -9.54 -8.38 -5.27
CA ALA A 95 -10.32 -7.73 -4.23
C ALA A 95 -11.47 -6.89 -4.83
N MET A 96 -11.22 -6.14 -5.91
CA MET A 96 -12.26 -5.36 -6.59
C MET A 96 -13.37 -6.25 -7.17
N LEU A 97 -13.05 -7.41 -7.73
CA LEU A 97 -14.06 -8.36 -8.21
C LEU A 97 -14.93 -8.89 -7.06
N VAL A 98 -14.33 -9.20 -5.90
CA VAL A 98 -15.09 -9.64 -4.72
C VAL A 98 -15.96 -8.52 -4.16
N ILE A 99 -15.43 -7.29 -4.06
CA ILE A 99 -16.22 -6.12 -3.63
C ILE A 99 -17.41 -5.92 -4.57
N MET A 100 -17.19 -5.98 -5.89
CA MET A 100 -18.26 -5.85 -6.87
C MET A 100 -19.35 -6.91 -6.68
N LEU A 101 -18.97 -8.17 -6.44
CA LEU A 101 -19.92 -9.24 -6.16
C LEU A 101 -20.74 -8.96 -4.89
N ILE A 102 -20.08 -8.52 -3.82
CA ILE A 102 -20.74 -8.15 -2.56
C ILE A 102 -21.68 -6.97 -2.78
N SER A 103 -21.26 -5.94 -3.51
CA SER A 103 -22.07 -4.77 -3.84
C SER A 103 -23.33 -5.16 -4.61
N VAL A 104 -23.23 -6.07 -5.58
CA VAL A 104 -24.41 -6.58 -6.32
C VAL A 104 -25.38 -7.29 -5.38
N ILE A 105 -24.89 -8.18 -4.50
CA ILE A 105 -25.73 -8.89 -3.53
C ILE A 105 -26.42 -7.90 -2.58
N LEU A 106 -25.67 -6.94 -2.05
CA LEU A 106 -26.18 -5.93 -1.14
C LEU A 106 -27.25 -5.05 -1.82
N LEU A 107 -27.01 -4.63 -3.07
CA LEU A 107 -27.98 -3.88 -3.86
C LEU A 107 -29.26 -4.67 -4.07
N LEU A 108 -29.17 -5.96 -4.44
CA LEU A 108 -30.35 -6.81 -4.60
C LEU A 108 -31.11 -6.96 -3.28
N ALA A 109 -30.41 -7.10 -2.15
CA ALA A 109 -31.04 -7.19 -0.83
C ALA A 109 -31.76 -5.88 -0.45
N ILE A 110 -31.12 -4.73 -0.64
CA ILE A 110 -31.71 -3.40 -0.37
C ILE A 110 -32.90 -3.15 -1.28
N LYS A 111 -32.81 -3.46 -2.58
CA LYS A 111 -33.93 -3.31 -3.51
C LYS A 111 -35.17 -4.09 -3.05
N ARG A 112 -34.99 -5.26 -2.44
CA ARG A 112 -36.08 -6.11 -1.93
C ARG A 112 -36.70 -5.58 -0.65
N SER A 113 -35.95 -4.87 0.19
CA SER A 113 -36.40 -4.45 1.52
C SER A 113 -36.79 -2.97 1.63
N LEU A 114 -36.23 -2.10 0.79
CA LEU A 114 -36.20 -0.64 1.02
C LEU A 114 -36.86 0.22 -0.07
N GLY A 115 -37.62 -0.36 -1.00
CA GLY A 115 -38.45 0.42 -1.95
C GLY A 115 -37.66 1.51 -2.69
N TYR A 116 -36.51 1.15 -3.27
CA TYR A 116 -35.58 2.10 -3.92
C TYR A 116 -36.19 2.92 -5.08
N GLU A 117 -37.34 2.47 -5.61
CA GLU A 117 -38.11 3.18 -6.65
C GLU A 117 -38.53 4.58 -6.17
N GLU A 118 -38.89 4.75 -4.89
CA GLU A 118 -39.27 6.06 -4.35
C GLU A 118 -38.07 7.01 -4.25
N ILE A 119 -36.89 6.51 -3.89
CA ILE A 119 -35.67 7.33 -3.77
C ILE A 119 -35.17 7.76 -5.16
N ILE A 120 -35.22 6.87 -6.15
CA ILE A 120 -34.82 7.21 -7.53
C ILE A 120 -35.82 8.20 -8.15
N ASN A 121 -37.13 8.00 -7.94
CA ASN A 121 -38.15 8.93 -8.42
C ASN A 121 -38.03 10.30 -7.73
N ASN A 122 -37.72 10.34 -6.44
CA ASN A 122 -37.51 11.62 -5.73
C ASN A 122 -36.19 12.32 -6.12
N PHE A 123 -35.21 11.62 -6.68
CA PHE A 123 -33.92 12.20 -7.09
C PHE A 123 -33.86 12.55 -8.59
N PHE A 124 -34.55 11.80 -9.45
CA PHE A 124 -34.54 12.00 -10.91
C PHE A 124 -35.90 12.46 -11.48
N GLY A 125 -36.98 12.45 -10.68
CA GLY A 125 -38.32 12.85 -11.11
C GLY A 125 -38.40 14.31 -11.57
N ASP A 126 -37.71 15.22 -10.86
CA ASP A 126 -37.67 16.65 -11.22
C ASP A 126 -37.08 16.88 -12.63
N MET A 127 -36.11 16.07 -13.05
CA MET A 127 -35.49 16.19 -14.38
C MET A 127 -36.45 15.77 -15.50
N THR A 128 -37.31 14.78 -15.25
CA THR A 128 -38.34 14.34 -16.20
C THR A 128 -39.52 15.30 -16.28
N GLU A 129 -39.89 15.91 -15.15
CA GLU A 129 -40.98 16.88 -15.10
C GLU A 129 -40.59 18.20 -15.78
N TYR A 130 -39.35 18.68 -15.57
CA TYR A 130 -38.81 19.84 -16.27
C TYR A 130 -38.80 19.65 -17.80
N ASN A 131 -38.36 18.50 -18.30
CA ASN A 131 -38.32 18.23 -19.74
C ASN A 131 -39.72 18.18 -20.36
N ASN A 132 -40.73 17.65 -19.66
CA ASN A 132 -42.11 17.63 -20.13
C ASN A 132 -42.82 19.00 -20.04
N SER A 133 -42.27 19.97 -19.29
CA SER A 133 -42.81 21.34 -19.23
C SER A 133 -42.33 22.25 -20.36
N ILE A 134 -41.30 21.82 -21.10
CA ILE A 134 -40.66 22.60 -22.18
C ILE A 134 -41.23 22.22 -23.56
N TYR A 135 -41.96 21.11 -23.67
CA TYR A 135 -42.73 20.71 -24.86
C TYR A 135 -44.23 20.80 -24.60
#